data_AF-A0A923NYU8-F1
#
_entry.id   AF-A0A923NYU8-F1
#
_cell.length_a   1.000
_cell.length_b   1.000
_cell.length_c   1.000
_cell.angle_alpha   90.00
_cell.angle_beta   90.00
_cell.angle_gamma   90.00
#
_symmetry.space_group_name_H-M   'P 1'
#
loop_
_entity.id
_entity.type
_entity.pdbx_description
1 polymer ?
#
loop_
_entity_poly.entity_id
_entity_poly.type
_entity_poly.pdbx_seq_one_letter_code
_entity_poly.pdbx_strand_id
1 'polypeptide(L)'
;MPRPPRLDLPGITQHVIQRGNDRQPCFLAAIDHVRYLQDLREITLHEGCAIHAHVLMSNHVHLLITPSSPGGVGRAMQALGRRYVRYFNDRYGRTGTLWEGRYKACVVADEPYLLQCHRYIELNPVRANMVADPADYRWSSHRHHALGAHDPMITPHPVLANFGSTPEVQRRNYRAWVMQPVDANETSAIRRHIQCQRVLGSDGFVRGLEAQLGMRFGPKKIGRPRKGSNETTDLPETGKTRL
;
A
#
# COMPACT_ATOMS: atom_id res chain seq x y z
N MET A 1 -1.23 -22.71 -4.49
CA MET A 1 -0.33 -21.85 -5.31
C MET A 1 0.57 -21.04 -4.39
N PRO A 2 1.90 -21.08 -4.55
CA PRO A 2 2.81 -20.23 -3.80
C PRO A 2 2.50 -18.76 -4.12
N ARG A 3 2.34 -17.94 -3.07
CA ARG A 3 2.08 -16.51 -3.22
C ARG A 3 3.39 -15.79 -3.51
N PRO A 4 3.43 -14.81 -4.43
CA PRO A 4 4.64 -14.06 -4.71
C PRO A 4 5.14 -13.33 -3.44
N PRO A 5 6.46 -13.24 -3.24
CA PRO A 5 7.05 -12.48 -2.15
C PRO A 5 6.72 -10.99 -2.30
N ARG A 6 6.61 -10.27 -1.18
CA ARG A 6 6.42 -8.82 -1.20
C ARG A 6 7.75 -8.12 -1.39
N LEU A 7 7.71 -7.02 -2.13
CA LEU A 7 8.80 -6.07 -2.19
C LEU A 7 8.76 -5.21 -0.93
N ASP A 8 9.67 -5.48 -0.01
CA ASP A 8 9.83 -4.74 1.23
C ASP A 8 11.30 -4.34 1.37
N LEU A 9 11.64 -3.25 0.67
CA LEU A 9 13.01 -2.83 0.40
C LEU A 9 13.35 -1.57 1.18
N PRO A 10 14.56 -1.49 1.77
CA PRO A 10 14.98 -0.33 2.54
C PRO A 10 15.03 0.92 1.66
N GLY A 11 14.57 2.05 2.21
CA GLY A 11 14.57 3.35 1.54
C GLY A 11 13.53 3.51 0.44
N ILE A 12 12.71 2.49 0.16
CA ILE A 12 11.71 2.53 -0.90
C ILE A 12 10.31 2.64 -0.29
N THR A 13 9.62 3.73 -0.62
CA THR A 13 8.25 4.01 -0.18
C THR A 13 7.26 2.97 -0.67
N GLN A 14 6.33 2.57 0.20
CA GLN A 14 5.26 1.64 -0.10
C GLN A 14 3.90 2.23 0.29
N HIS A 15 2.88 1.97 -0.52
CA HIS A 15 1.49 2.18 -0.16
C HIS A 15 0.89 0.88 0.37
N VAL A 16 0.63 0.84 1.67
CA VAL A 16 0.08 -0.31 2.38
C VAL A 16 -1.42 -0.15 2.58
N ILE A 17 -2.17 -1.23 2.39
CA ILE A 17 -3.58 -1.36 2.78
C ILE A 17 -3.78 -2.56 3.69
N GLN A 18 -4.46 -2.33 4.81
CA GLN A 18 -5.03 -3.37 5.66
C GLN A 18 -6.56 -3.25 5.67
N ARG A 19 -7.29 -4.33 5.38
CA ARG A 19 -8.76 -4.30 5.23
C ARG A 19 -9.42 -5.30 6.15
N GLY A 20 -10.53 -4.89 6.77
CA GLY A 20 -11.36 -5.70 7.66
C GLY A 20 -12.02 -6.85 6.94
N ASN A 21 -12.08 -8.01 7.59
CA ASN A 21 -12.69 -9.21 7.07
C ASN A 21 -14.13 -8.92 6.61
N ASP A 22 -14.51 -9.39 5.42
CA ASP A 22 -15.81 -9.11 4.78
C ASP A 22 -16.17 -7.62 4.74
N ARG A 23 -15.16 -6.75 4.63
CA ARG A 23 -15.28 -5.28 4.69
C ARG A 23 -15.96 -4.77 5.96
N GLN A 24 -15.99 -5.56 7.02
CA GLN A 24 -16.58 -5.19 8.29
C GLN A 24 -15.78 -4.05 8.96
N PRO A 25 -16.45 -3.23 9.79
CA PRO A 25 -15.77 -2.19 10.56
C PRO A 25 -14.64 -2.75 11.42
N CYS A 26 -13.50 -2.06 11.38
CA CYS A 26 -12.30 -2.35 12.16
C CYS A 26 -12.16 -1.41 13.36
N PHE A 27 -12.97 -0.34 13.38
CA PHE A 27 -13.01 0.67 14.42
C PHE A 27 -14.48 0.96 14.72
N LEU A 28 -14.93 0.62 15.92
CA LEU A 28 -16.32 0.81 16.36
C LEU A 28 -16.48 2.07 17.22
N ALA A 29 -15.39 2.49 17.87
CA ALA A 29 -15.35 3.69 18.68
C ALA A 29 -14.08 4.52 18.40
N ALA A 30 -14.09 5.80 18.82
CA ALA A 30 -12.94 6.69 18.69
C ALA A 30 -11.67 6.12 19.37
N ILE A 31 -11.84 5.44 20.51
CA ILE A 31 -10.73 4.84 21.26
C ILE A 31 -10.00 3.76 20.46
N ASP A 32 -10.68 3.09 19.52
CA ASP A 32 -10.06 2.07 18.67
C ASP A 32 -9.05 2.68 17.72
N HIS A 33 -9.38 3.84 17.13
CA HIS A 33 -8.46 4.58 16.28
C HIS A 33 -7.25 5.08 17.08
N VAL A 34 -7.49 5.61 18.29
CA VAL A 34 -6.41 6.05 19.19
C VAL A 34 -5.48 4.88 19.52
N ARG A 35 -6.04 3.73 19.90
CA ARG A 35 -5.26 2.53 20.21
C ARG A 35 -4.44 2.07 19.01
N TYR A 36 -5.05 2.02 17.82
CA TYR A 36 -4.35 1.62 16.61
C TYR A 36 -3.19 2.56 16.27
N LEU A 37 -3.40 3.88 16.35
CA LEU A 37 -2.35 4.88 16.08
C LEU A 37 -1.20 4.81 17.09
N GLN A 38 -1.50 4.57 18.38
CA GLN A 38 -0.48 4.36 19.40
C GLN A 38 0.36 3.13 19.11
N ASP A 39 -0.29 2.00 18.84
CA ASP A 39 0.40 0.74 18.53
C ASP A 39 1.20 0.86 17.23
N LEU A 40 0.63 1.51 16.21
CA LEU A 40 1.31 1.77 14.93
C LEU A 40 2.58 2.59 15.14
N ARG A 41 2.52 3.69 15.90
CA ARG A 41 3.68 4.55 16.17
C ARG A 41 4.78 3.79 16.90
N GLU A 42 4.45 3.10 17.99
CA GLU A 42 5.42 2.34 18.78
C GLU A 42 6.13 1.27 17.93
N ILE A 43 5.36 0.51 17.17
CA ILE A 43 5.87 -0.58 16.33
C ILE A 43 6.70 -0.05 15.17
N THR A 44 6.25 1.00 14.49
CA THR A 44 6.98 1.56 13.34
C THR A 44 8.29 2.21 13.77
N LEU A 45 8.34 2.85 14.93
CA LEU A 45 9.60 3.32 15.51
C LEU A 45 10.56 2.16 15.82
N HIS A 46 10.06 1.09 16.45
CA HIS A 46 10.88 -0.10 16.74
C HIS A 46 11.42 -0.77 15.47
N GLU A 47 10.60 -0.90 14.43
CA GLU A 47 10.97 -1.57 13.17
C GLU A 47 11.73 -0.65 12.18
N GLY A 48 11.98 0.61 12.55
CA GLY A 48 12.67 1.57 11.70
C GLY A 48 11.87 1.93 10.44
N CYS A 49 10.57 2.17 10.58
CA CYS A 49 9.69 2.55 9.47
C CYS A 49 9.22 3.99 9.61
N ALA A 50 9.48 4.82 8.61
CA ALA A 50 8.97 6.18 8.51
C ALA A 50 7.56 6.19 7.92
N ILE A 51 6.59 6.76 8.65
CA ILE A 51 5.23 6.97 8.13
C ILE A 51 5.15 8.37 7.53
N HIS A 52 4.85 8.45 6.24
CA HIS A 52 4.72 9.70 5.50
C HIS A 52 3.28 10.20 5.44
N ALA A 53 2.31 9.29 5.36
CA ALA A 53 0.89 9.63 5.37
C ALA A 53 0.05 8.45 5.87
N HIS A 54 -1.11 8.72 6.45
CA HIS A 54 -2.07 7.68 6.86
C HIS A 54 -3.51 8.15 6.75
N VAL A 55 -4.41 7.18 6.61
CA VAL A 55 -5.83 7.35 6.95
C VAL A 55 -6.39 6.04 7.48
N LEU A 56 -7.12 6.13 8.59
CA LEU A 56 -7.85 5.02 9.20
C LEU A 56 -9.32 5.21 8.83
N MET A 57 -9.79 4.47 7.82
CA MET A 57 -11.20 4.41 7.44
C MET A 57 -11.94 3.42 8.35
N SER A 58 -13.28 3.43 8.33
CA SER A 58 -14.08 2.53 9.16
C SER A 58 -13.72 1.05 9.02
N ASN A 59 -13.43 0.57 7.81
CA ASN A 59 -13.16 -0.84 7.51
C ASN A 59 -11.80 -1.12 6.87
N HIS A 60 -10.92 -0.12 6.76
CA HIS A 60 -9.58 -0.32 6.23
C HIS A 60 -8.64 0.82 6.61
N VAL A 61 -7.34 0.55 6.53
CA VAL A 61 -6.27 1.53 6.80
C VAL A 61 -5.42 1.66 5.54
N HIS A 62 -5.02 2.88 5.22
CA HIS A 62 -4.00 3.17 4.23
C HIS A 62 -2.79 3.82 4.89
N LEU A 63 -1.58 3.37 4.54
CA LEU A 63 -0.32 3.94 5.00
C LEU A 63 0.60 4.21 3.81
N LEU A 64 1.30 5.34 3.83
CA LEU A 64 2.47 5.60 3.00
C LEU A 64 3.70 5.46 3.91
N ILE A 65 4.51 4.44 3.69
CA ILE A 65 5.53 3.99 4.64
C ILE A 65 6.84 3.63 3.95
N THR A 66 7.96 4.03 4.55
CA THR A 66 9.31 3.71 4.05
C THR A 66 10.10 2.98 5.14
N PRO A 67 10.48 1.72 4.93
CA PRO A 67 11.30 0.99 5.88
C PRO A 67 12.78 1.38 5.74
N SER A 68 13.54 1.37 6.83
CA SER A 68 15.00 1.54 6.81
C SER A 68 15.75 0.22 6.58
N SER A 69 15.07 -0.92 6.76
CA SER A 69 15.65 -2.26 6.63
C SER A 69 14.75 -3.19 5.80
N PRO A 70 15.32 -4.19 5.11
CA PRO A 70 14.52 -5.19 4.40
C PRO A 70 13.50 -5.87 5.33
N GLY A 71 12.26 -6.01 4.87
CA GLY A 71 11.19 -6.66 5.63
C GLY A 71 10.59 -5.84 6.79
N GLY A 72 11.00 -4.58 6.96
CA GLY A 72 10.54 -3.72 8.07
C GLY A 72 9.02 -3.52 8.09
N VAL A 73 8.41 -3.24 6.92
CA VAL A 73 6.95 -3.07 6.82
C VAL A 73 6.24 -4.39 7.15
N GLY A 74 6.77 -5.52 6.69
CA GLY A 74 6.29 -6.86 6.99
C GLY A 74 6.22 -7.13 8.49
N ARG A 75 7.32 -6.88 9.21
CA ARG A 75 7.40 -7.07 10.66
C ARG A 75 6.46 -6.13 11.40
N ALA A 76 6.44 -4.85 11.00
CA ALA A 76 5.56 -3.84 11.59
C ALA A 76 4.08 -4.22 11.47
N MET A 77 3.61 -4.55 10.26
CA MET A 77 2.22 -4.94 10.03
C MET A 77 1.85 -6.27 10.72
N GLN A 78 2.79 -7.20 10.86
CA GLN A 78 2.57 -8.43 11.61
C GLN A 78 2.45 -8.18 13.12
N ALA A 79 3.31 -7.34 13.69
CA ALA A 79 3.22 -6.94 15.10
C ALA A 79 1.91 -6.19 15.38
N LEU A 80 1.54 -5.25 14.50
CA LEU A 80 0.32 -4.46 14.61
C LEU A 80 -0.93 -5.34 14.54
N GLY A 81 -0.96 -6.27 13.58
CA GLY A 81 -2.04 -7.25 13.46
C GLY A 81 -2.19 -8.11 14.72
N ARG A 82 -1.09 -8.56 15.34
CA ARG A 82 -1.15 -9.34 16.58
C ARG A 82 -1.70 -8.53 17.76
N ARG A 83 -1.21 -7.31 17.94
CA ARG A 83 -1.57 -6.45 19.09
C ARG A 83 -2.99 -5.91 18.99
N TYR A 84 -3.36 -5.38 17.83
CA TYR A 84 -4.66 -4.75 17.65
C TYR A 84 -5.81 -5.75 17.56
N VAL A 85 -5.62 -6.90 16.90
CA VAL A 85 -6.68 -7.93 16.82
C VAL A 85 -7.00 -8.50 18.19
N ARG A 86 -5.97 -8.74 19.02
CA ARG A 86 -6.17 -9.14 20.42
C ARG A 86 -6.99 -8.09 21.17
N TYR A 87 -6.56 -6.82 21.13
CA TYR A 87 -7.29 -5.72 21.77
C TYR A 87 -8.76 -5.65 21.31
N PHE A 88 -9.01 -5.72 20.00
CA PHE A 88 -10.36 -5.62 19.44
C PHE A 88 -11.24 -6.79 19.87
N ASN A 89 -10.69 -8.00 19.83
CA ASN A 89 -11.40 -9.22 20.25
C ASN A 89 -11.73 -9.18 21.74
N ASP A 90 -10.76 -8.81 22.59
CA ASP A 90 -10.93 -8.71 24.04
C ASP A 90 -11.99 -7.63 24.38
N ARG A 91 -11.93 -6.46 23.73
CA ARG A 91 -12.85 -5.34 23.98
C ARG A 91 -14.30 -5.63 23.58
N TYR A 92 -14.50 -6.35 22.48
CA TYR A 92 -15.82 -6.56 21.88
C TYR A 92 -16.33 -7.99 22.03
N GLY A 93 -15.68 -8.83 22.85
CA GLY A 93 -16.09 -10.23 23.08
C GLY A 93 -16.08 -11.08 21.80
N ARG A 94 -15.17 -10.77 20.86
CA ARG A 94 -15.07 -11.45 19.56
C ARG A 94 -13.95 -12.48 19.57
N THR A 95 -14.00 -13.40 18.62
CA THR A 95 -12.93 -14.35 18.32
C THR A 95 -12.61 -14.35 16.83
N GLY A 96 -11.50 -14.99 16.46
CA GLY A 96 -11.08 -15.10 15.06
C GLY A 96 -10.34 -13.88 14.52
N THR A 97 -10.31 -13.77 13.19
CA THR A 97 -9.56 -12.74 12.46
C THR A 97 -10.36 -11.46 12.30
N LEU A 98 -9.72 -10.31 12.48
CA LEU A 98 -10.31 -9.01 12.14
C LEU A 98 -10.09 -8.62 10.68
N TRP A 99 -8.99 -9.06 10.08
CA TRP A 99 -8.54 -8.65 8.75
C TRP A 99 -8.84 -9.73 7.70
N GLU A 100 -9.06 -9.35 6.44
CA GLU A 100 -9.28 -10.28 5.29
C GLU A 100 -8.06 -11.19 4.99
N GLY A 101 -6.99 -11.03 5.76
CA GLY A 101 -5.74 -11.75 5.64
C GLY A 101 -4.57 -10.82 5.82
N ARG A 102 -3.49 -11.09 5.08
CA ARG A 102 -2.30 -10.24 5.13
C ARG A 102 -2.58 -8.89 4.43
N TYR A 103 -1.89 -7.83 4.86
CA TYR A 103 -1.91 -6.54 4.17
C TYR A 103 -1.52 -6.64 2.69
N LYS A 104 -2.00 -5.69 1.88
CA LYS A 104 -1.55 -5.46 0.49
C LYS A 104 -0.56 -4.31 0.49
N ALA A 105 0.45 -4.38 -0.35
CA ALA A 105 1.39 -3.28 -0.54
C ALA A 105 1.79 -3.15 -2.01
N CYS A 106 2.00 -1.92 -2.47
CA CYS A 106 2.72 -1.63 -3.70
C CYS A 106 3.90 -0.69 -3.41
N VAL A 107 5.02 -0.94 -4.06
CA VAL A 107 6.12 0.04 -4.12
C VAL A 107 5.64 1.26 -4.89
N VAL A 108 5.90 2.43 -4.34
CA VAL A 108 5.61 3.71 -4.98
C VAL A 108 6.93 4.28 -5.48
N ALA A 109 7.00 4.53 -6.78
CA ALA A 109 8.17 5.02 -7.45
C ALA A 109 8.33 6.55 -7.27
N ASP A 110 8.92 7.19 -8.29
CA ASP A 110 9.24 8.61 -8.40
C ASP A 110 8.24 9.61 -7.77
N GLU A 111 8.74 10.84 -7.56
CA GLU A 111 8.04 11.91 -6.86
C GLU A 111 6.58 12.13 -7.30
N PRO A 112 6.24 12.15 -8.61
CA PRO A 112 4.86 12.25 -9.07
C PRO A 112 3.93 11.16 -8.50
N TYR A 113 4.31 9.88 -8.57
CA TYR A 113 3.47 8.79 -8.05
C TYR A 113 3.37 8.83 -6.53
N LEU A 114 4.45 9.26 -5.85
CA LEU A 114 4.43 9.43 -4.40
C LEU A 114 3.44 10.50 -3.97
N LEU A 115 3.47 11.67 -4.63
CA LEU A 115 2.49 12.73 -4.40
C LEU A 115 1.07 12.26 -4.71
N GLN A 116 0.84 11.59 -5.85
CA GLN A 116 -0.46 11.03 -6.18
C GLN A 116 -0.97 10.06 -5.10
N CYS A 117 -0.12 9.15 -4.60
CA CYS A 117 -0.44 8.25 -3.49
C CYS A 117 -0.77 9.02 -2.21
N HIS A 118 0.03 10.03 -1.88
CA HIS A 118 -0.18 10.87 -0.70
C HIS A 118 -1.54 11.56 -0.74
N ARG A 119 -1.87 12.23 -1.85
CA ARG A 119 -3.19 12.85 -2.08
C ARG A 119 -4.31 11.81 -2.06
N TYR A 120 -4.08 10.65 -2.68
CA TYR A 120 -5.05 9.57 -2.67
C TYR A 120 -5.35 9.13 -1.24
N ILE A 121 -4.35 8.93 -0.38
CA ILE A 121 -4.56 8.50 1.00
C ILE A 121 -5.41 9.51 1.77
N GLU A 122 -5.04 10.79 1.73
CA GLU A 122 -5.71 11.80 2.56
C GLU A 122 -7.10 12.21 2.06
N LEU A 123 -7.35 12.13 0.75
CA LEU A 123 -8.70 12.38 0.19
C LEU A 123 -9.64 11.17 0.32
N ASN A 124 -9.24 10.05 0.92
CA ASN A 124 -10.11 8.88 1.05
C ASN A 124 -11.45 9.18 1.76
N PRO A 125 -11.47 9.92 2.88
CA PRO A 125 -12.70 10.28 3.57
C PRO A 125 -13.66 11.11 2.71
N VAL A 126 -13.12 12.05 1.92
CA VAL A 126 -13.90 12.87 0.99
C VAL A 126 -14.49 12.01 -0.13
N ARG A 127 -13.67 11.15 -0.76
CA ARG A 127 -14.13 10.24 -1.81
C ARG A 127 -15.15 9.21 -1.32
N ALA A 128 -15.12 8.88 -0.03
CA ALA A 128 -16.10 8.01 0.61
C ALA A 128 -17.35 8.76 1.10
N ASN A 129 -17.47 10.06 0.79
CA ASN A 129 -18.54 10.96 1.24
C ASN A 129 -18.72 10.98 2.77
N MET A 130 -17.64 10.79 3.53
CA MET A 130 -17.67 10.85 5.00
C MET A 130 -17.54 12.28 5.54
N VAL A 131 -16.86 13.14 4.79
CA VAL A 131 -16.63 14.56 5.08
C VAL A 131 -16.55 15.34 3.77
N ALA A 132 -16.84 16.64 3.81
CA ALA A 132 -16.69 17.52 2.65
C ALA A 132 -15.24 18.02 2.50
N ASP A 133 -14.57 18.30 3.62
CA ASP A 133 -13.19 18.75 3.67
C ASP A 133 -12.31 17.66 4.33
N PRO A 134 -11.15 17.28 3.75
CA PRO A 134 -10.25 16.32 4.38
C PRO A 134 -9.77 16.74 5.77
N ALA A 135 -9.74 18.05 6.07
CA ALA A 135 -9.44 18.58 7.39
C ALA A 135 -10.49 18.21 8.44
N ASP A 136 -11.72 17.86 8.07
CA ASP A 136 -12.74 17.44 9.04
C ASP A 136 -12.54 15.98 9.50
N TYR A 137 -11.72 15.21 8.80
CA TYR A 137 -11.43 13.82 9.15
C TYR A 137 -10.20 13.67 10.05
N ARG A 138 -10.44 13.62 11.36
CA ARG A 138 -9.40 13.55 12.40
C ARG A 138 -8.50 12.30 12.35
N TRP A 139 -8.91 11.23 11.67
CA TRP A 139 -8.17 9.95 11.63
C TRP A 139 -7.30 9.84 10.37
N SER A 140 -6.72 10.96 9.95
CA SER A 140 -5.80 11.04 8.83
C SER A 140 -4.62 11.95 9.16
N SER A 141 -3.55 11.82 8.38
CA SER A 141 -2.39 12.72 8.42
C SER A 141 -2.65 14.10 7.83
N HIS A 142 -3.83 14.35 7.25
CA HIS A 142 -4.06 15.57 6.47
C HIS A 142 -3.84 16.85 7.27
N ARG A 143 -4.31 16.90 8.52
CA ARG A 143 -4.13 18.08 9.39
C ARG A 143 -2.66 18.38 9.66
N HIS A 144 -1.80 17.37 9.70
CA HIS A 144 -0.36 17.56 9.86
C HIS A 144 0.21 18.31 8.66
N HIS A 145 -0.03 17.80 7.45
CA HIS A 145 0.52 18.37 6.22
C HIS A 145 -0.13 19.69 5.81
N ALA A 146 -1.45 19.81 5.97
CA ALA A 146 -2.20 20.96 5.49
C ALA A 146 -2.28 22.10 6.50
N LEU A 147 -2.36 21.79 7.80
CA LEU A 147 -2.64 22.77 8.85
C LEU A 147 -1.49 22.94 9.86
N GLY A 148 -0.46 22.09 9.79
CA GLY A 148 0.65 22.11 10.74
C GLY A 148 0.32 21.54 12.11
N ALA A 149 -0.72 20.70 12.21
CA ALA A 149 -1.00 19.99 13.45
C ALA A 149 0.17 19.05 13.80
N HIS A 150 0.59 19.03 15.06
CA HIS A 150 1.66 18.13 15.48
C HIS A 150 1.17 16.68 15.50
N ASP A 151 1.79 15.83 14.69
CA ASP A 151 1.60 14.37 14.69
C ASP A 151 3.00 13.72 14.78
N PRO A 152 3.40 13.21 15.95
CA PRO A 152 4.75 12.67 16.17
C PRO A 152 4.96 11.29 15.52
N MET A 153 3.94 10.75 14.84
CA MET A 153 4.08 9.56 14.01
C MET A 153 4.55 9.89 12.59
N ILE A 154 4.34 11.12 12.13
CA ILE A 154 4.65 11.52 10.76
C ILE A 154 6.11 11.92 10.64
N THR A 155 6.79 11.29 9.69
CA THR A 155 8.05 11.75 9.13
C THR A 155 7.73 12.31 7.73
N PRO A 156 7.71 13.64 7.52
CA PRO A 156 7.41 14.20 6.22
C PRO A 156 8.36 13.66 5.13
N HIS A 157 7.82 13.25 3.99
CA HIS A 157 8.65 12.82 2.88
C HIS A 157 9.38 14.04 2.25
N PRO A 158 10.67 13.94 1.86
CA PRO A 158 11.43 15.07 1.32
C PRO A 158 10.77 15.80 0.15
N VAL A 159 10.06 15.08 -0.71
CA VAL A 159 9.30 15.65 -1.84
C VAL A 159 8.31 16.75 -1.43
N LEU A 160 7.82 16.74 -0.18
CA LEU A 160 6.91 17.77 0.28
C LEU A 160 7.61 19.14 0.41
N ALA A 161 8.94 19.18 0.55
CA ALA A 161 9.70 20.44 0.56
C ALA A 161 9.52 21.23 -0.75
N ASN A 162 9.21 20.54 -1.86
CA ASN A 162 8.96 21.17 -3.17
C ASN A 162 7.70 22.06 -3.18
N PHE A 163 6.82 21.95 -2.17
CA PHE A 163 5.64 22.81 -2.06
C PHE A 163 5.98 24.23 -1.57
N GLY A 164 7.17 24.50 -1.04
CA GLY A 164 7.53 25.87 -0.67
C GLY A 164 8.74 25.98 0.25
N SER A 165 9.40 27.14 0.21
CA SER A 165 10.61 27.42 0.98
C SER A 165 10.37 27.69 2.46
N THR A 166 9.13 27.97 2.88
CA THR A 166 8.74 28.14 4.29
C THR A 166 7.56 27.24 4.64
N PRO A 167 7.38 26.85 5.92
CA PRO A 167 6.24 26.03 6.34
C PRO A 167 4.88 26.63 5.98
N GLU A 168 4.72 27.96 6.03
CA GLU A 168 3.49 28.66 5.66
C GLU A 168 3.18 28.52 4.17
N VAL A 169 4.19 28.74 3.32
CA VAL A 169 4.05 28.62 1.85
C VAL A 169 3.80 27.16 1.46
N GLN A 170 4.56 26.24 2.07
CA GLN A 170 4.41 24.81 1.85
C GLN A 170 2.97 24.35 2.15
N ARG A 171 2.44 24.69 3.34
CA ARG A 171 1.07 24.35 3.73
C ARG A 171 0.01 24.96 2.80
N ARG A 172 0.18 26.22 2.40
CA ARG A 172 -0.74 26.89 1.48
C ARG A 172 -0.78 26.18 0.12
N ASN A 173 0.38 25.92 -0.46
CA ASN A 173 0.50 25.29 -1.77
C ASN A 173 0.03 23.82 -1.72
N TYR A 174 0.33 23.12 -0.63
CA TYR A 174 -0.15 21.76 -0.38
C TYR A 174 -1.68 21.70 -0.34
N ARG A 175 -2.35 22.59 0.41
CA ARG A 175 -3.83 22.67 0.45
C ARG A 175 -4.43 22.92 -0.92
N ALA A 176 -3.86 23.87 -1.67
CA ALA A 176 -4.33 24.18 -3.01
C ALA A 176 -4.22 22.97 -3.94
N TRP A 177 -3.12 22.23 -3.89
CA TRP A 177 -2.88 21.05 -4.72
C TRP A 177 -3.72 19.82 -4.31
N VAL A 178 -3.90 19.57 -3.01
CA VAL A 178 -4.74 18.46 -2.53
C VAL A 178 -6.17 18.60 -3.02
N MET A 179 -6.70 19.82 -3.05
CA MET A 179 -8.09 20.08 -3.46
C MET A 179 -8.27 20.14 -4.99
N GLN A 180 -7.21 20.06 -5.79
CA GLN A 180 -7.34 19.99 -7.23
C GLN A 180 -8.07 18.71 -7.65
N PRO A 181 -8.87 18.75 -8.74
CA PRO A 181 -9.49 17.56 -9.30
C PRO A 181 -8.46 16.44 -9.55
N VAL A 182 -8.86 15.20 -9.28
CA VAL A 182 -8.07 14.00 -9.57
C VAL A 182 -8.66 13.35 -10.80
N ASP A 183 -7.82 13.01 -11.77
CA ASP A 183 -8.27 12.21 -12.90
C ASP A 183 -8.74 10.83 -12.39
N ALA A 184 -9.93 10.40 -12.82
CA ALA A 184 -10.46 9.08 -12.51
C ALA A 184 -9.51 7.95 -12.95
N ASN A 185 -8.71 8.19 -14.00
CA ASN A 185 -7.70 7.23 -14.48
C ASN A 185 -6.55 7.07 -13.49
N GLU A 186 -6.04 8.15 -12.88
CA GLU A 186 -4.98 8.11 -11.87
C GLU A 186 -5.42 7.31 -10.63
N THR A 187 -6.64 7.59 -10.17
CA THR A 187 -7.26 6.88 -9.03
C THR A 187 -7.40 5.38 -9.32
N SER A 188 -7.79 5.04 -10.55
CA SER A 188 -7.95 3.65 -10.99
C SER A 188 -6.61 2.93 -11.11
N ALA A 189 -5.56 3.63 -11.57
CA ALA A 189 -4.20 3.09 -11.60
C ALA A 189 -3.72 2.72 -10.19
N ILE A 190 -3.81 3.64 -9.22
CA ILE A 190 -3.42 3.38 -7.82
C ILE A 190 -4.14 2.14 -7.29
N ARG A 191 -5.48 2.06 -7.46
CA ARG A 191 -6.26 0.90 -7.03
C ARG A 191 -5.78 -0.41 -7.69
N ARG A 192 -5.50 -0.39 -9.00
CA ARG A 192 -5.01 -1.56 -9.74
C ARG A 192 -3.65 -2.02 -9.23
N HIS A 193 -2.70 -1.12 -9.05
CA HIS A 193 -1.34 -1.46 -8.60
C HIS A 193 -1.34 -2.06 -7.19
N ILE A 194 -2.19 -1.55 -6.29
CA ILE A 194 -2.35 -2.14 -4.95
C ILE A 194 -3.00 -3.53 -5.01
N GLN A 195 -4.05 -3.71 -5.81
CA GLN A 195 -4.72 -5.01 -5.94
C GLN A 195 -3.77 -6.07 -6.49
N CYS A 196 -2.93 -5.70 -7.45
CA CYS A 196 -1.93 -6.59 -8.01
C CYS A 196 -0.68 -6.75 -7.12
N GLN A 197 -0.53 -5.94 -6.06
CA GLN A 197 0.69 -5.86 -5.24
C GLN A 197 1.94 -5.65 -6.10
N ARG A 198 1.84 -4.75 -7.09
CA ARG A 198 2.88 -4.44 -8.08
C ARG A 198 3.38 -3.03 -7.89
N VAL A 199 4.56 -2.74 -8.42
CA VAL A 199 5.15 -1.40 -8.46
C VAL A 199 4.21 -0.41 -9.15
N LEU A 200 3.98 0.74 -8.53
CA LEU A 200 3.35 1.92 -9.12
C LEU A 200 4.48 2.89 -9.50
N GLY A 201 4.78 2.99 -10.79
CA GLY A 201 5.91 3.77 -11.26
C GLY A 201 6.04 3.82 -12.76
N SER A 202 6.94 4.69 -13.23
CA SER A 202 7.34 4.75 -14.64
C SER A 202 7.99 3.43 -15.09
N ASP A 203 7.85 3.10 -16.38
CA ASP A 203 8.42 1.87 -16.94
C ASP A 203 9.94 1.77 -16.72
N GLY A 204 10.64 2.90 -16.72
CA GLY A 204 12.08 2.98 -16.42
C GLY A 204 12.39 2.55 -14.98
N PHE A 205 11.63 3.04 -14.01
CA PHE A 205 11.77 2.64 -12.61
C PHE A 205 11.48 1.15 -12.42
N VAL A 206 10.40 0.65 -13.04
CA VAL A 206 10.04 -0.76 -12.97
C VAL A 206 11.18 -1.62 -13.51
N ARG A 207 11.71 -1.30 -14.70
CA ARG A 207 12.84 -2.04 -15.29
C ARG A 207 14.11 -1.97 -14.44
N GLY A 208 14.42 -0.81 -13.86
CA GLY A 208 15.57 -0.64 -12.96
C GLY A 208 15.45 -1.52 -11.72
N LEU A 209 14.26 -1.55 -11.10
CA LEU A 209 13.99 -2.38 -9.94
C LEU A 209 14.01 -3.88 -10.28
N GLU A 210 13.46 -4.26 -11.45
CA GLU A 210 13.53 -5.64 -11.96
C GLU A 210 14.98 -6.09 -12.17
N ALA A 211 15.82 -5.25 -12.76
CA ALA A 211 17.23 -5.53 -13.00
C ALA A 211 18.02 -5.67 -11.69
N GLN A 212 17.78 -4.78 -10.72
CA GLN A 212 18.47 -4.79 -9.43
C GLN A 212 18.10 -6.03 -8.58
N LEU A 213 16.85 -6.49 -8.68
CA LEU A 213 16.34 -7.59 -7.86
C LEU A 213 16.38 -8.95 -8.57
N GLY A 214 16.70 -8.99 -9.87
CA GLY A 214 16.62 -10.22 -10.67
C GLY A 214 15.21 -10.80 -10.76
N MET A 215 14.18 -9.96 -10.63
CA MET A 215 12.77 -10.37 -10.55
C MET A 215 11.95 -9.63 -11.61
N ARG A 216 10.87 -10.25 -12.14
CA ARG A 216 9.93 -9.59 -13.06
C ARG A 216 8.63 -9.18 -12.35
N PHE A 217 8.33 -7.88 -12.38
CA PHE A 217 7.12 -7.23 -11.86
C PHE A 217 6.15 -6.77 -12.96
N GLY A 218 6.57 -6.77 -14.23
CA GLY A 218 5.75 -6.48 -15.41
C GLY A 218 4.60 -7.49 -15.64
N PRO A 219 3.55 -7.13 -16.40
CA PRO A 219 2.41 -8.01 -16.64
C PRO A 219 2.88 -9.36 -17.19
N LYS A 220 2.57 -10.46 -16.48
CA LYS A 220 2.75 -11.79 -17.06
C LYS A 220 1.79 -11.86 -18.24
N LYS A 221 2.25 -12.23 -19.44
CA LYS A 221 1.35 -12.60 -20.54
C LYS A 221 0.42 -13.70 -19.99
N ILE A 222 -0.84 -13.36 -19.75
CA ILE A 222 -1.88 -14.33 -19.42
C ILE A 222 -2.23 -14.99 -20.76
N GLY A 223 -1.61 -16.13 -21.02
CA GLY A 223 -1.86 -16.93 -22.21
C GLY A 223 -1.72 -18.41 -21.86
N ARG A 224 -2.64 -19.21 -22.39
CA ARG A 224 -2.56 -20.67 -22.38
C ARG A 224 -1.16 -21.10 -22.85
N PRO A 225 -0.50 -22.07 -22.20
CA PRO A 225 0.75 -22.63 -22.71
C PRO A 225 0.56 -22.98 -24.18
N ARG A 226 1.47 -22.51 -25.06
CA ARG A 226 1.44 -22.91 -26.46
C ARG A 226 1.48 -24.44 -26.48
N LYS A 227 0.46 -25.06 -27.07
CA LYS A 227 0.43 -26.50 -27.31
C LYS A 227 1.68 -26.80 -28.15
N GLY A 228 2.63 -27.53 -27.57
CA GLY A 228 3.79 -28.01 -28.32
C GLY A 228 3.27 -28.75 -29.55
N SER A 229 3.76 -28.37 -30.72
CA SER A 229 3.67 -29.22 -31.90
C SER A 229 4.37 -30.52 -31.55
N ASN A 230 3.62 -31.61 -31.43
CA ASN A 230 4.22 -32.93 -31.50
C ASN A 230 4.83 -33.02 -32.90
N GLU A 231 6.16 -32.92 -32.98
CA GLU A 231 6.90 -33.53 -34.08
C GLU A 231 6.58 -35.02 -34.04
N THR A 232 5.77 -35.47 -34.99
CA THR A 232 5.64 -36.87 -35.37
C THR A 232 7.01 -37.32 -35.83
N THR A 233 7.72 -38.04 -34.96
CA THR A 233 8.83 -38.90 -35.35
C THR A 233 8.23 -40.07 -36.12
N ASP A 234 8.24 -39.99 -37.45
CA ASP A 234 8.01 -41.12 -38.33
C ASP A 234 9.08 -42.17 -38.05
N LEU A 235 8.66 -43.30 -37.48
CA LEU A 235 9.46 -44.53 -37.41
C LEU A 235 9.23 -45.32 -38.70
N PRO A 236 10.27 -45.72 -39.44
CA PRO A 236 10.10 -46.50 -40.65
C PRO A 236 9.66 -47.94 -40.36
N GLU A 237 8.75 -48.42 -41.20
CA GLU A 237 8.26 -49.80 -41.25
C GLU A 237 9.40 -50.80 -41.42
N THR A 238 9.45 -51.82 -40.56
CA THR A 238 10.15 -53.07 -40.85
C THR A 238 9.19 -54.25 -40.78
N GLY A 239 8.74 -54.66 -41.97
CA GLY A 239 8.94 -56.03 -42.46
C GLY A 239 8.32 -57.19 -41.68
N LYS A 240 7.19 -57.68 -42.20
CA LYS A 240 6.68 -59.05 -42.03
C LYS A 240 7.77 -60.10 -42.30
N THR A 241 7.77 -61.21 -41.56
CA THR A 241 7.97 -62.55 -42.15
C THR A 241 7.17 -63.60 -41.37
N ARG A 242 6.48 -64.45 -42.12
CA ARG A 242 5.66 -65.59 -41.68
C ARG A 242 6.55 -66.80 -41.37
N LEU A 243 6.22 -67.50 -40.28
CA LEU A 243 5.97 -68.93 -40.08
C LEU A 243 6.31 -69.31 -38.64
#